data_AF-A0A2T7PPC0-F1
#
_entry.id   AF-A0A2T7PPC0-F1
#
_cell.length_a   1.000
_cell.length_b   1.000
_cell.length_c   1.000
_cell.angle_alpha   90.00
_cell.angle_beta   90.00
_cell.angle_gamma   90.00
#
_symmetry.space_group_name_H-M   'P 1'
#
loop_
_entity.id
_entity.type
_entity.pdbx_description
1 polymer ?
#
loop_
_entity_poly.entity_id
_entity_poly.type
_entity_poly.pdbx_seq_one_letter_code
_entity_poly.pdbx_strand_id
1 'polypeptide(L)'
;MSGLPREILKWLQSLDLTWKVKTPKWDLTNGYLLAEIFSWYFPQEIQMHSFYNCNSLPIKQKNWSLLKNFIKSKELKIPEQYIEGTIHCKEGAAALLLESMYELLTHRKVTKMKSEMPEDYTDYAYQVKLPMHARSTASKAVKNNLRNTEILADPCLIVNAQKCHKIISDHVDHRHLERILDPVRFGIKPSVGERCLRKPLSEVRSAPNKEAEKTLGILRVMTSPKQVSISGDNFAE
;
A
#
# COMPACT_ATOMS: atom_id res chain seq x y z
N MET A 1 -11.07 -20.69 -0.02
CA MET A 1 -11.72 -20.00 1.13
C MET A 1 -11.70 -18.50 0.87
N SER A 2 -12.72 -17.76 1.30
CA SER A 2 -12.94 -16.34 0.95
C SER A 2 -11.85 -15.36 1.40
N GLY A 3 -10.90 -15.81 2.23
CA GLY A 3 -9.78 -14.98 2.72
C GLY A 3 -10.20 -13.87 3.68
N LEU A 4 -11.49 -13.79 4.03
CA LEU A 4 -12.02 -12.72 4.89
C LEU A 4 -11.88 -13.05 6.38
N PRO A 5 -11.62 -12.04 7.23
CA PRO A 5 -11.74 -12.15 8.68
C PRO A 5 -13.12 -12.65 9.13
N ARG A 6 -13.14 -13.45 10.20
CA ARG A 6 -14.38 -14.05 10.74
C ARG A 6 -15.43 -13.01 11.13
N GLU A 7 -14.99 -11.87 11.64
CA GLU A 7 -15.86 -10.76 12.06
C GLU A 7 -16.68 -10.22 10.87
N ILE A 8 -16.05 -10.07 9.71
CA ILE A 8 -16.69 -9.59 8.48
C ILE A 8 -17.63 -10.64 7.92
N LEU A 9 -17.27 -11.92 7.97
CA LEU A 9 -18.16 -12.99 7.55
C LEU A 9 -19.44 -13.04 8.40
N LYS A 10 -19.32 -12.88 9.71
CA LYS A 10 -20.47 -12.78 10.61
C LYS A 10 -21.32 -11.54 10.34
N TRP A 11 -20.67 -10.40 10.10
CA TRP A 11 -21.36 -9.17 9.74
C TRP A 11 -22.15 -9.31 8.45
N LEU A 12 -21.53 -9.80 7.37
CA LEU A 12 -22.21 -10.04 6.10
C LEU A 12 -23.35 -11.06 6.22
N GLN A 13 -23.23 -12.05 7.12
CA GLN A 13 -24.31 -13.00 7.40
C GLN A 13 -25.44 -12.42 8.24
N SER A 14 -25.15 -11.40 9.06
CA SER A 14 -26.16 -10.68 9.84
C SER A 14 -26.97 -9.69 9.01
N LEU A 15 -26.46 -9.31 7.84
CA LEU A 15 -27.21 -8.58 6.83
C LEU A 15 -28.03 -9.61 6.05
N ASP A 16 -29.36 -9.47 6.02
CA ASP A 16 -30.24 -10.33 5.22
C ASP A 16 -30.15 -9.93 3.74
N LEU A 17 -28.96 -10.15 3.15
CA LEU A 17 -28.68 -9.88 1.73
C LEU A 17 -29.39 -10.91 0.84
N THR A 18 -29.87 -10.45 -0.30
CA THR A 18 -30.52 -11.27 -1.32
C THR A 18 -29.59 -12.39 -1.82
N TRP A 19 -28.29 -12.10 -1.96
CA TRP A 19 -27.28 -13.10 -2.29
C TRP A 19 -26.13 -13.14 -1.29
N LYS A 20 -25.73 -14.35 -0.92
CA LYS A 20 -24.59 -14.60 -0.03
C LYS A 20 -23.27 -14.32 -0.75
N VAL A 21 -22.40 -13.53 -0.14
CA VAL A 21 -21.02 -13.31 -0.58
C VAL A 21 -20.19 -14.57 -0.32
N LYS A 22 -19.89 -15.35 -1.38
CA LYS A 22 -19.07 -16.56 -1.29
C LYS A 22 -17.62 -16.25 -1.65
N THR A 23 -17.43 -15.51 -2.73
CA THR A 23 -16.14 -15.13 -3.29
C THR A 23 -16.12 -13.62 -3.52
N PRO A 24 -15.70 -12.83 -2.50
CA PRO A 24 -15.79 -11.37 -2.54
C PRO A 24 -15.16 -10.74 -3.78
N LYS A 25 -14.05 -11.34 -4.23
CA LYS A 25 -13.33 -10.94 -5.43
C LYS A 25 -14.22 -10.83 -6.69
N TRP A 26 -15.16 -11.75 -6.87
CA TRP A 26 -16.04 -11.80 -8.05
C TRP A 26 -17.42 -11.22 -7.77
N ASP A 27 -17.95 -11.53 -6.60
CA ASP A 27 -19.34 -11.20 -6.23
C ASP A 27 -19.53 -9.68 -6.08
N LEU A 28 -18.50 -8.96 -5.62
CA LEU A 28 -18.57 -7.52 -5.39
C LEU A 28 -18.22 -6.68 -6.62
N THR A 29 -17.65 -7.29 -7.68
CA THR A 29 -17.22 -6.56 -8.88
C THR A 29 -18.39 -5.83 -9.57
N ASN A 30 -19.62 -6.30 -9.42
CA ASN A 30 -20.80 -5.65 -10.00
C ASN A 30 -21.23 -4.37 -9.25
N GLY A 31 -20.87 -4.24 -7.98
CA GLY A 31 -21.34 -3.15 -7.12
C GLY A 31 -22.77 -3.33 -6.59
N TYR A 32 -23.61 -4.19 -7.20
CA TYR A 32 -24.98 -4.42 -6.71
C TYR A 32 -25.02 -4.86 -5.24
N LEU A 33 -24.21 -5.85 -4.86
CA LEU A 33 -24.16 -6.33 -3.47
C LEU A 33 -23.65 -5.25 -2.51
N LEU A 34 -22.76 -4.36 -2.96
CA LEU A 34 -22.30 -3.24 -2.14
C LEU A 34 -23.42 -2.21 -1.95
N ALA A 35 -24.20 -1.92 -3.00
CA ALA A 35 -25.37 -1.07 -2.89
C ALA A 35 -26.38 -1.66 -1.90
N GLU A 36 -26.61 -2.98 -1.95
CA GLU A 36 -27.48 -3.67 -1.01
C GLU A 36 -26.98 -3.53 0.44
N ILE A 37 -25.69 -3.79 0.69
CA ILE A 37 -25.09 -3.58 2.02
C ILE A 37 -25.30 -2.15 2.49
N PHE A 38 -25.03 -1.14 1.65
CA PHE A 38 -25.22 0.25 2.07
C PHE A 38 -26.69 0.61 2.25
N SER A 39 -27.63 0.00 1.51
CA SER A 39 -29.07 0.23 1.65
C SER A 39 -29.62 -0.16 3.03
N TRP A 40 -28.99 -1.13 3.71
CA TRP A 40 -29.29 -1.47 5.11
C TRP A 40 -29.00 -0.33 6.08
N TYR A 41 -27.95 0.45 5.82
CA TYR A 41 -27.54 1.56 6.67
C TYR A 41 -28.13 2.91 6.23
N PHE A 42 -28.38 3.06 4.92
CA PHE A 42 -28.82 4.30 4.28
C PHE A 42 -30.02 4.06 3.34
N PRO A 43 -31.17 3.57 3.87
CA PRO A 43 -32.30 3.14 3.03
C PRO A 43 -32.95 4.29 2.25
N GLN A 44 -32.85 5.53 2.73
CA GLN A 44 -33.44 6.70 2.06
C GLN A 44 -32.60 7.20 0.89
N GLU A 45 -31.33 6.83 0.83
CA GLU A 45 -30.36 7.43 -0.10
C GLU A 45 -29.96 6.45 -1.20
N ILE A 46 -30.05 5.16 -0.91
CA ILE A 46 -29.78 4.11 -1.89
C ILE A 46 -31.09 3.53 -2.38
N GLN A 47 -31.37 3.86 -3.62
CA GLN A 47 -32.51 3.36 -4.35
C GLN A 47 -32.14 2.07 -5.07
N MET A 48 -32.40 0.90 -4.46
CA MET A 48 -32.02 -0.41 -5.01
C MET A 48 -32.56 -0.69 -6.43
N HIS A 49 -33.69 -0.10 -6.81
CA HIS A 49 -34.26 -0.23 -8.16
C HIS A 49 -33.39 0.43 -9.25
N SER A 50 -32.48 1.34 -8.90
CA SER A 50 -31.53 1.94 -9.83
C SER A 50 -30.33 1.04 -10.16
N PHE A 51 -30.12 -0.03 -9.37
CA PHE A 51 -29.01 -0.96 -9.52
C PHE A 51 -29.46 -2.25 -10.20
N TYR A 52 -28.61 -2.79 -11.08
CA TYR A 52 -28.92 -4.00 -11.83
C TYR A 52 -27.88 -5.08 -11.57
N ASN A 53 -28.32 -6.30 -11.24
CA ASN A 53 -27.42 -7.44 -11.05
C ASN A 53 -27.04 -8.13 -12.38
N CYS A 54 -26.68 -7.36 -13.39
CA CYS A 54 -26.22 -7.88 -14.68
C CYS A 54 -24.70 -7.79 -14.79
N ASN A 55 -24.07 -8.72 -15.50
CA ASN A 55 -22.62 -8.86 -15.54
C ASN A 55 -21.90 -8.08 -16.66
N SER A 56 -22.61 -7.29 -17.47
CA SER A 56 -22.00 -6.53 -18.57
C SER A 56 -21.19 -5.34 -18.06
N LEU A 57 -20.08 -5.02 -18.71
CA LEU A 57 -19.19 -3.93 -18.32
C LEU A 57 -19.91 -2.57 -18.19
N PRO A 58 -20.80 -2.16 -19.11
CA PRO A 58 -21.51 -0.88 -18.99
C PRO A 58 -22.41 -0.82 -17.76
N ILE A 59 -23.06 -1.93 -17.40
CA ILE A 59 -23.92 -1.99 -16.21
C ILE A 59 -23.07 -1.91 -14.94
N LYS A 60 -21.93 -2.60 -14.89
CA LYS A 60 -20.98 -2.48 -13.79
C LYS A 60 -20.52 -1.03 -13.63
N GLN A 61 -20.09 -0.38 -14.71
CA GLN A 61 -19.68 1.03 -14.69
C GLN A 61 -20.80 1.96 -14.19
N LYS A 62 -22.04 1.74 -14.63
CA LYS A 62 -23.20 2.50 -14.14
C LYS A 62 -23.47 2.27 -12.65
N ASN A 63 -23.47 1.03 -12.18
CA ASN A 63 -23.65 0.73 -10.76
C ASN A 63 -22.56 1.41 -9.92
N TRP A 64 -21.30 1.33 -10.36
CA TRP A 64 -20.18 1.94 -9.66
C TRP A 64 -20.17 3.47 -9.72
N SER A 65 -20.66 4.10 -10.78
CA SER A 65 -20.77 5.56 -10.82
C SER A 65 -21.79 6.06 -9.78
N LEU A 66 -22.92 5.37 -9.62
CA LEU A 66 -23.88 5.66 -8.55
C LEU A 66 -23.27 5.48 -7.16
N LEU A 67 -22.57 4.37 -6.93
CA LEU A 67 -21.89 4.11 -5.65
C LEU A 67 -20.83 5.16 -5.33
N LYS A 68 -19.98 5.54 -6.30
CA LYS A 68 -18.94 6.56 -6.10
C LYS A 68 -19.55 7.91 -5.73
N ASN A 69 -20.63 8.30 -6.42
CA ASN A 69 -21.35 9.54 -6.10
C ASN A 69 -21.94 9.50 -4.70
N PHE A 70 -22.53 8.36 -4.30
CA PHE A 70 -23.03 8.14 -2.94
C PHE A 70 -21.93 8.24 -1.88
N ILE A 71 -20.82 7.49 -2.07
CA ILE A 71 -19.66 7.48 -1.16
C ILE A 71 -19.12 8.90 -0.98
N LYS A 72 -18.99 9.66 -2.07
CA LYS A 72 -18.55 11.05 -2.05
C LYS A 72 -19.55 11.95 -1.33
N SER A 73 -20.85 11.83 -1.62
CA SER A 73 -21.91 12.62 -0.99
C SER A 73 -22.02 12.38 0.52
N LYS A 74 -21.58 11.21 1.00
CA LYS A 74 -21.56 10.85 2.41
C LYS A 74 -20.23 11.03 3.10
N GLU A 75 -19.24 11.57 2.40
CA GLU A 75 -17.90 11.79 2.92
C GLU A 75 -17.31 10.51 3.54
N LEU A 76 -17.70 9.34 3.01
CA LEU A 76 -17.22 8.06 3.49
C LEU A 76 -15.74 7.96 3.11
N LYS A 77 -14.89 7.78 4.11
CA LYS A 77 -13.42 7.76 3.97
C LYS A 77 -12.93 6.41 3.44
N ILE A 78 -13.40 6.04 2.24
CA ILE A 78 -12.99 4.82 1.54
C ILE A 78 -11.95 5.20 0.48
N PRO A 79 -10.71 4.66 0.53
CA PRO A 79 -9.72 4.86 -0.51
C PRO A 79 -10.22 4.44 -1.90
N GLU A 80 -10.05 5.33 -2.89
CA GLU A 80 -10.44 5.07 -4.28
C GLU A 80 -9.75 3.83 -4.86
N GLN A 81 -8.54 3.54 -4.39
CA GLN A 81 -7.78 2.35 -4.79
C GLN A 81 -8.50 1.03 -4.45
N TYR A 82 -9.19 0.95 -3.31
CA TYR A 82 -9.98 -0.24 -2.95
C TYR A 82 -11.18 -0.41 -3.89
N ILE A 83 -11.81 0.70 -4.25
CA ILE A 83 -12.95 0.74 -5.17
C ILE A 83 -12.50 0.29 -6.57
N GLU A 84 -11.49 0.95 -7.14
CA GLU A 84 -10.97 0.63 -8.48
C GLU A 84 -10.43 -0.81 -8.55
N GLY A 85 -9.69 -1.23 -7.53
CA GLY A 85 -9.20 -2.59 -7.42
C GLY A 85 -10.35 -3.61 -7.42
N THR A 86 -11.47 -3.30 -6.77
CA THR A 86 -12.65 -4.18 -6.74
C THR A 86 -13.39 -4.21 -8.08
N ILE A 87 -13.56 -3.07 -8.74
CA ILE A 87 -14.16 -2.95 -10.09
C ILE A 87 -13.40 -3.82 -11.09
N HIS A 88 -12.08 -3.84 -10.98
CA HIS A 88 -11.20 -4.55 -11.89
C HIS A 88 -10.77 -5.94 -11.40
N CYS A 89 -11.37 -6.41 -10.29
CA CYS A 89 -11.12 -7.75 -9.77
C CYS A 89 -9.63 -8.01 -9.45
N LYS A 90 -8.94 -7.01 -8.89
CA LYS A 90 -7.60 -7.16 -8.35
C LYS A 90 -7.62 -8.01 -7.09
N GLU A 91 -6.53 -8.74 -6.87
CA GLU A 91 -6.40 -9.62 -5.70
C GLU A 91 -6.39 -8.78 -4.41
N GLY A 92 -7.09 -9.23 -3.37
CA GLY A 92 -7.15 -8.54 -2.08
C GLY A 92 -8.01 -7.26 -2.03
N ALA A 93 -8.23 -6.56 -3.15
CA ALA A 93 -8.94 -5.28 -3.17
C ALA A 93 -10.37 -5.35 -2.58
N ALA A 94 -11.13 -6.37 -2.99
CA ALA A 94 -12.50 -6.58 -2.50
C ALA A 94 -12.56 -6.87 -1.00
N ALA A 95 -11.53 -7.54 -0.45
CA ALA A 95 -11.44 -7.82 0.98
C ALA A 95 -11.14 -6.54 1.77
N LEU A 96 -10.16 -5.75 1.31
CA LEU A 96 -9.80 -4.46 1.91
C LEU A 96 -10.96 -3.45 1.86
N LEU A 97 -11.73 -3.47 0.77
CA LEU A 97 -12.95 -2.66 0.65
C LEU A 97 -13.99 -3.06 1.69
N LEU A 98 -14.29 -4.36 1.84
CA LEU A 98 -15.23 -4.85 2.84
C LEU A 98 -14.77 -4.55 4.27
N GLU A 99 -13.47 -4.67 4.53
CA GLU A 99 -12.88 -4.30 5.82
C GLU A 99 -13.11 -2.82 6.12
N SER A 100 -12.77 -1.95 5.16
CA SER A 100 -12.99 -0.51 5.30
C SER A 100 -14.46 -0.17 5.53
N MET A 101 -15.38 -0.83 4.80
CA MET A 101 -16.82 -0.63 4.99
C MET A 101 -17.31 -1.12 6.34
N TYR A 102 -16.85 -2.29 6.79
CA TYR A 102 -17.21 -2.82 8.11
C TYR A 102 -16.78 -1.84 9.21
N GLU A 103 -15.55 -1.34 9.17
CA GLU A 103 -15.04 -0.38 10.17
C GLU A 103 -15.82 0.94 10.15
N LEU A 104 -16.16 1.44 8.95
CA LEU A 104 -16.93 2.67 8.78
C LEU A 104 -18.38 2.55 9.25
N LEU A 105 -19.06 1.44 8.90
CA LEU A 105 -20.50 1.27 9.14
C LEU A 105 -20.81 0.75 10.54
N THR A 106 -19.91 -0.03 11.14
CA THR A 106 -20.14 -0.63 12.47
C THR A 106 -19.33 0.03 13.58
N HIS A 107 -18.38 0.91 13.24
CA HIS A 107 -17.42 1.53 14.16
C HIS A 107 -16.58 0.54 14.98
N ARG A 108 -16.43 -0.70 14.48
CA ARG A 108 -15.60 -1.75 15.09
C ARG A 108 -14.34 -1.93 14.26
N LYS A 109 -13.19 -2.11 14.92
CA LYS A 109 -11.93 -2.40 14.22
C LYS A 109 -11.81 -3.88 13.90
N VAL A 110 -11.24 -4.19 12.74
CA VAL A 110 -10.96 -5.57 12.37
C VAL A 110 -9.65 -6.01 13.01
N THR A 111 -9.67 -7.15 13.70
CA THR A 111 -8.46 -7.71 14.30
C THR A 111 -7.62 -8.42 13.23
N LYS A 112 -6.48 -7.84 12.85
CA LYS A 112 -5.54 -8.44 11.88
C LYS A 112 -4.08 -8.13 12.20
N MET A 113 -3.20 -9.08 11.93
CA MET A 113 -1.75 -8.84 11.95
C MET A 113 -1.39 -7.95 10.77
N LYS A 114 -0.67 -6.86 11.02
CA LYS A 114 -0.18 -5.98 9.96
C LYS A 114 0.83 -6.76 9.09
N SER A 115 0.59 -6.78 7.78
CA SER A 115 1.60 -7.24 6.82
C SER A 115 2.69 -6.16 6.72
N GLU A 116 3.96 -6.57 6.73
CA GLU A 116 5.11 -5.68 6.54
C GLU A 116 5.20 -5.17 5.08
N MET A 117 4.60 -5.90 4.14
CA MET A 117 4.64 -5.57 2.71
C MET A 117 3.52 -4.59 2.31
N PRO A 118 3.79 -3.65 1.37
CA PRO A 118 2.79 -2.72 0.86
C PRO A 118 1.57 -3.39 0.21
N GLU A 119 0.41 -2.77 0.39
CA GLU A 119 -0.84 -3.14 -0.29
C GLU A 119 -0.94 -2.40 -1.64
N ASP A 120 -0.22 -2.86 -2.66
CA ASP A 120 -0.10 -2.17 -3.96
C ASP A 120 -0.98 -2.78 -5.09
N TYR A 121 -1.79 -3.80 -4.78
CA TYR A 121 -2.58 -4.61 -5.72
C TYR A 121 -1.80 -5.15 -6.92
N THR A 122 -0.48 -5.15 -6.82
CA THR A 122 0.41 -5.75 -7.79
C THR A 122 0.88 -7.11 -7.28
N ASP A 123 1.55 -7.86 -8.15
CA ASP A 123 2.21 -9.09 -7.75
C ASP A 123 3.58 -8.83 -7.06
N TYR A 124 3.96 -7.58 -6.80
CA TYR A 124 5.27 -7.21 -6.23
C TYR A 124 5.60 -7.97 -4.94
N ALA A 125 4.72 -7.95 -3.94
CA ALA A 125 4.95 -8.63 -2.66
C ALA A 125 5.18 -10.14 -2.83
N TYR A 126 4.58 -10.74 -3.86
CA TYR A 126 4.80 -12.13 -4.22
C TYR A 126 6.14 -12.31 -4.95
N GLN A 127 6.46 -11.46 -5.93
CA GLN A 127 7.71 -11.53 -6.70
C GLN A 127 8.96 -11.34 -5.82
N VAL A 128 8.91 -10.46 -4.82
CA VAL A 128 10.04 -10.22 -3.90
C VAL A 128 10.37 -11.49 -3.10
N LYS A 129 9.35 -12.24 -2.66
CA LYS A 129 9.52 -13.49 -1.90
C LYS A 129 10.06 -14.65 -2.74
N LEU A 130 9.91 -14.58 -4.06
CA LEU A 130 10.37 -15.63 -4.97
C LEU A 130 11.88 -15.55 -5.21
N PRO A 131 12.56 -16.71 -5.36
CA PRO A 131 13.93 -16.73 -5.85
C PRO A 131 13.99 -16.20 -7.29
N MET A 132 15.10 -15.54 -7.66
CA MET A 132 15.19 -14.83 -8.95
C MET A 132 14.81 -15.66 -10.18
N HIS A 133 15.16 -16.95 -10.20
CA HIS A 133 14.88 -17.80 -11.36
C HIS A 133 13.38 -18.15 -11.51
N ALA A 134 12.58 -17.96 -10.46
CA ALA A 134 11.14 -18.21 -10.46
C ALA A 134 10.32 -16.92 -10.64
N ARG A 135 10.96 -15.74 -10.69
CA ARG A 135 10.28 -14.46 -10.88
C ARG A 135 9.66 -14.37 -12.28
N SER A 136 8.58 -13.60 -12.39
CA SER A 136 7.85 -13.43 -13.66
C SER A 136 8.69 -12.76 -14.74
N THR A 137 8.50 -13.15 -16.00
CA THR A 137 8.98 -12.39 -17.17
C THR A 137 8.20 -11.09 -17.36
N ALA A 138 8.73 -10.14 -18.15
CA ALA A 138 8.08 -8.84 -18.41
C ALA A 138 6.64 -8.99 -18.90
N SER A 139 6.40 -9.86 -19.89
CA SER A 139 5.04 -10.11 -20.42
C SER A 139 4.12 -10.70 -19.36
N LYS A 140 4.65 -11.55 -18.47
CA LYS A 140 3.89 -12.13 -17.36
C LYS A 140 3.58 -11.09 -16.29
N ALA A 141 4.49 -10.17 -16.00
CA ALA A 141 4.27 -9.04 -15.10
C ALA A 141 3.13 -8.13 -15.61
N VAL A 142 3.13 -7.77 -16.90
CA VAL A 142 2.02 -7.02 -17.51
C VAL A 142 0.70 -7.77 -17.34
N LYS A 143 0.68 -9.07 -17.68
CA LYS A 143 -0.52 -9.92 -17.55
C LYS A 143 -1.05 -10.03 -16.11
N ASN A 144 -0.15 -10.03 -15.12
CA ASN A 144 -0.53 -10.18 -13.72
C ASN A 144 -1.05 -8.85 -13.13
N ASN A 145 -0.46 -7.72 -13.52
CA ASN A 145 -0.69 -6.41 -12.90
C ASN A 145 -1.68 -5.49 -13.65
N LEU A 146 -1.97 -5.78 -14.92
CA LEU A 146 -2.93 -5.02 -15.73
C LEU A 146 -4.09 -5.93 -16.17
N ARG A 147 -5.32 -5.63 -15.74
CA ARG A 147 -6.50 -6.41 -16.10
C ARG A 147 -7.12 -5.92 -17.40
N ASN A 148 -7.71 -6.84 -18.17
CA ASN A 148 -8.46 -6.48 -19.38
C ASN A 148 -9.58 -5.47 -19.11
N THR A 149 -10.22 -5.56 -17.94
CA THR A 149 -11.27 -4.60 -17.54
C THR A 149 -10.74 -3.19 -17.32
N GLU A 150 -9.48 -3.02 -16.92
CA GLU A 150 -8.84 -1.69 -16.80
C GLU A 150 -8.61 -1.10 -18.20
N ILE A 151 -8.17 -1.93 -19.15
CA ILE A 151 -7.96 -1.52 -20.55
C ILE A 151 -9.28 -1.16 -21.22
N LEU A 152 -10.34 -1.96 -20.99
CA LEU A 152 -11.66 -1.71 -21.58
C LEU A 152 -12.39 -0.53 -20.95
N ALA A 153 -12.09 -0.21 -19.68
CA ALA A 153 -12.69 0.93 -19.01
C ALA A 153 -12.16 2.27 -19.55
N ASP A 154 -10.89 2.31 -19.94
CA ASP A 154 -10.25 3.50 -20.51
C ASP A 154 -10.16 3.39 -22.04
N PRO A 155 -10.95 4.19 -22.80
CA PRO A 155 -10.91 4.14 -24.26
C PRO A 155 -9.60 4.72 -24.85
N CYS A 156 -8.83 5.47 -24.07
CA CYS A 156 -7.60 6.11 -24.53
C CYS A 156 -6.44 5.12 -24.65
N LEU A 157 -6.07 4.79 -25.90
CA LEU A 157 -4.98 3.85 -26.20
C LEU A 157 -3.63 4.31 -25.63
N ILE A 158 -3.36 5.62 -25.63
CA ILE A 158 -2.10 6.18 -25.11
C ILE A 158 -1.96 5.91 -23.61
N VAL A 159 -3.04 6.11 -22.84
CA VAL A 159 -3.04 5.84 -21.40
C VAL A 159 -2.83 4.35 -21.12
N ASN A 160 -3.49 3.48 -21.89
CA ASN A 160 -3.30 2.03 -21.76
C ASN A 160 -1.87 1.60 -22.11
N ALA A 161 -1.26 2.18 -23.14
CA ALA A 161 0.14 1.95 -23.49
C ALA A 161 1.09 2.43 -22.38
N GLN A 162 0.84 3.61 -21.79
CA GLN A 162 1.61 4.14 -20.67
C GLN A 162 1.56 3.22 -19.44
N LYS A 163 0.38 2.66 -19.10
CA LYS A 163 0.24 1.67 -18.02
C LYS A 163 1.10 0.44 -18.27
N CYS A 164 1.06 -0.11 -19.49
CA CYS A 164 1.91 -1.24 -19.88
C CYS A 164 3.40 -0.90 -19.78
N HIS A 165 3.81 0.24 -20.33
CA HIS A 165 5.20 0.69 -20.30
C HIS A 165 5.72 0.88 -18.88
N LYS A 166 4.90 1.42 -17.97
CA LYS A 166 5.26 1.55 -16.56
C LYS A 166 5.61 0.20 -15.95
N ILE A 167 4.74 -0.81 -16.12
CA ILE A 167 4.99 -2.17 -15.58
C ILE A 167 6.26 -2.80 -16.17
N ILE A 168 6.52 -2.57 -17.46
CA ILE A 168 7.73 -3.05 -18.12
C ILE A 168 8.97 -2.35 -17.57
N SER A 169 8.93 -1.03 -17.37
CA SER A 169 10.02 -0.25 -16.78
C SER A 169 10.34 -0.76 -15.38
N ASP A 170 9.33 -0.86 -14.51
CA ASP A 170 9.47 -1.35 -13.14
C ASP A 170 10.10 -2.76 -13.13
N HIS A 171 9.69 -3.64 -14.07
CA HIS A 171 10.28 -4.96 -14.21
C HIS A 171 11.77 -4.93 -14.64
N VAL A 172 12.13 -4.05 -15.57
CA VAL A 172 13.53 -3.87 -16.02
C VAL A 172 14.38 -3.36 -14.87
N ASP A 173 13.88 -2.39 -14.11
CA ASP A 173 14.55 -1.80 -12.96
C ASP A 173 14.79 -2.84 -11.87
N HIS A 174 13.80 -3.68 -11.55
CA HIS A 174 13.98 -4.79 -10.61
C HIS A 174 15.08 -5.76 -11.05
N ARG A 175 15.12 -6.15 -12.34
CA ARG A 175 16.19 -7.02 -12.84
C ARG A 175 17.55 -6.32 -12.90
N HIS A 176 17.57 -5.00 -13.03
CA HIS A 176 18.80 -4.24 -12.91
C HIS A 176 19.31 -4.23 -11.47
N LEU A 177 18.42 -3.99 -10.49
CA LEU A 177 18.75 -4.03 -9.06
C LEU A 177 19.25 -5.41 -8.62
N GLU A 178 18.61 -6.50 -9.07
CA GLU A 178 19.08 -7.87 -8.81
C GLU A 178 20.53 -8.09 -9.25
N ARG A 179 20.89 -7.55 -10.42
CA ARG A 179 22.25 -7.64 -10.96
C ARG A 179 23.26 -6.90 -10.10
N ILE A 180 22.90 -5.72 -9.61
CA ILE A 180 23.75 -4.91 -8.73
C ILE A 180 23.93 -5.57 -7.36
N LEU A 181 22.88 -6.18 -6.81
CA LEU A 181 22.91 -6.79 -5.49
C LEU A 181 23.73 -8.09 -5.44
N ASP A 182 23.73 -8.87 -6.52
CA ASP A 182 24.48 -10.14 -6.62
C ASP A 182 25.46 -10.17 -7.81
N PRO A 183 26.50 -9.32 -7.83
CA PRO A 183 27.39 -9.17 -8.98
C PRO A 183 28.15 -10.46 -9.32
N VAL A 184 28.48 -11.28 -8.31
CA VAL A 184 29.14 -12.57 -8.49
C VAL A 184 28.27 -13.54 -9.29
N ARG A 185 26.97 -13.61 -8.96
CA ARG A 185 26.02 -14.51 -9.64
C ARG A 185 25.88 -14.17 -11.13
N PHE A 186 25.90 -12.89 -11.46
CA PHE A 186 25.73 -12.40 -12.83
C PHE A 186 27.06 -12.19 -13.57
N GLY A 187 28.19 -12.53 -12.96
CA GLY A 187 29.51 -12.36 -13.56
C GLY A 187 29.84 -10.90 -13.91
N ILE A 188 29.27 -9.95 -13.15
CA ILE A 188 29.46 -8.52 -13.39
C ILE A 188 30.86 -8.16 -12.90
N LYS A 189 31.69 -7.75 -13.85
CA LYS A 189 33.04 -7.31 -13.57
C LYS A 189 32.99 -5.89 -12.99
N PRO A 190 33.72 -5.61 -11.89
CA PRO A 190 33.77 -4.26 -11.34
C PRO A 190 34.33 -3.30 -12.37
N SER A 191 33.77 -2.09 -12.40
CA SER A 191 34.20 -1.03 -13.32
C SER A 191 35.66 -0.62 -13.03
N VAL A 192 36.34 0.02 -13.99
CA VAL A 192 37.72 0.50 -13.77
C VAL A 192 37.79 1.41 -12.54
N GLY A 193 36.79 2.27 -12.34
CA GLY A 193 36.70 3.16 -11.18
C GLY A 193 36.47 2.45 -9.85
N GLU A 194 35.80 1.30 -9.83
CA GLU A 194 35.64 0.45 -8.64
C GLU A 194 36.89 -0.37 -8.33
N ARG A 195 37.65 -0.75 -9.36
CA ARG A 195 38.95 -1.42 -9.20
C ARG A 195 40.04 -0.46 -8.72
N CYS A 196 39.91 0.83 -9.01
CA CYS A 196 40.83 1.83 -8.55
C CYS A 196 40.73 2.00 -7.03
N LEU A 197 41.80 1.65 -6.31
CA LEU A 197 41.95 1.95 -4.89
C LEU A 197 41.91 3.48 -4.69
N ARG A 198 40.77 4.00 -4.23
CA ARG A 198 40.72 5.38 -3.75
C ARG A 198 41.46 5.41 -2.43
N LYS A 199 42.62 6.07 -2.38
CA LYS A 199 43.21 6.45 -1.10
C LYS A 199 42.13 7.22 -0.34
N PRO A 200 41.77 6.84 0.90
CA PRO A 200 40.92 7.68 1.73
C PRO A 200 41.59 9.06 1.76
N LEU A 201 40.78 10.13 1.69
CA LEU A 201 41.30 11.48 1.86
C LEU A 201 42.13 11.43 3.15
N SER A 202 43.43 11.65 3.04
CA SER A 202 44.31 11.69 4.21
C SER A 202 43.62 12.64 5.19
N GLU A 203 43.27 12.15 6.38
CA GLU A 203 42.86 13.02 7.47
C GLU A 203 43.87 14.16 7.46
N VAL A 204 43.41 15.36 7.09
CA VAL A 204 44.24 16.54 7.18
C VAL A 204 44.60 16.55 8.65
N ARG A 205 45.85 16.22 8.97
CA ARG A 205 46.41 16.42 10.29
C ARG A 205 46.27 17.91 10.51
N SER A 206 45.16 18.33 11.11
CA SER A 206 45.07 19.62 11.74
C SER A 206 46.20 19.56 12.77
N ALA A 207 47.31 20.22 12.43
CA ALA A 207 48.32 20.52 13.43
C ALA A 207 47.56 21.12 14.62
N PRO A 208 47.86 20.71 15.87
CA PRO A 208 47.22 21.30 17.03
C PRO A 208 47.54 22.79 16.99
N ASN A 209 46.57 23.59 16.56
CA ASN A 209 46.70 25.03 16.52
C ASN A 209 46.61 25.47 17.98
N LYS A 210 47.77 25.67 18.62
CA LYS A 210 47.91 26.00 20.06
C LYS A 210 47.20 27.30 20.46
N GLU A 211 46.62 28.03 19.50
CA GLU A 211 45.79 29.22 19.75
C GLU A 211 44.30 28.92 19.96
N ALA A 212 43.77 27.77 19.48
CA ALA A 212 42.33 27.46 19.62
C ALA A 212 41.93 26.98 21.02
N GLU A 213 42.88 26.46 21.82
CA GLU A 213 42.62 26.01 23.19
C GLU A 213 42.49 27.16 24.19
N LYS A 214 43.08 28.34 23.89
CA LYS A 214 43.00 29.51 24.77
C LYS A 214 41.60 30.15 24.75
N THR A 215 40.91 30.07 23.62
CA THR A 215 39.55 30.61 23.45
C THR A 215 38.47 29.67 24.01
N LEU A 216 38.68 28.35 23.96
CA LEU A 216 37.75 27.35 24.53
C LEU A 216 37.87 27.18 26.04
N GLY A 217 39.01 27.53 26.65
CA GLY A 217 39.18 27.52 28.11
C GLY A 217 38.38 28.61 28.84
N ILE A 218 38.15 29.76 28.20
CA ILE A 218 37.40 30.88 28.81
C ILE A 218 35.88 30.63 28.76
N LEU A 219 35.38 29.94 27.73
CA LEU A 219 33.95 29.62 27.58
C LEU A 219 33.49 28.43 28.44
N ARG A 220 34.40 27.53 28.86
CA ARG A 220 34.04 26.33 29.65
C ARG A 220 33.88 26.60 31.15
N VAL A 221 34.39 27.73 31.67
CA VAL A 221 34.22 28.11 33.09
C VAL A 221 32.82 28.66 33.37
N MET A 222 32.08 29.13 32.35
CA MET A 222 30.78 29.80 32.56
C MET A 222 29.55 28.90 32.42
N THR A 223 29.68 27.63 32.00
CA THR A 223 28.51 26.76 31.77
C THR A 223 28.78 25.32 32.21
N SER A 224 28.74 25.08 33.52
CA SER A 224 28.51 23.74 34.06
C SER A 224 27.60 23.84 35.29
N PRO A 225 26.32 23.42 35.20
CA PRO A 225 25.52 23.11 36.37
C PRO A 225 25.95 21.74 36.91
N LYS A 226 26.42 21.69 38.15
CA LYS A 226 26.67 20.45 38.90
C LYS A 226 25.38 19.63 38.98
N GLN A 227 25.49 18.33 38.73
CA GLN A 227 24.45 17.34 38.95
C GLN A 227 24.81 16.45 40.15
N VAL A 228 23.77 16.12 40.92
CA VAL A 228 23.48 14.86 41.64
C VAL A 228 23.47 14.84 43.19
N SER A 229 22.30 14.40 43.69
CA SER A 229 21.89 13.68 44.93
C SER A 229 22.06 14.35 46.29
N ILE A 230 20.98 14.67 47.03
CA ILE A 230 20.03 13.85 47.82
C ILE A 230 20.63 13.26 49.11
N SER A 231 20.21 13.84 50.25
CA SER A 231 19.89 13.24 51.57
C SER A 231 19.88 14.42 52.57
N GLY A 232 18.74 14.87 53.11
CA GLY A 232 17.98 14.20 54.16
C GLY A 232 18.41 14.77 55.52
N ASP A 233 17.58 15.64 56.12
CA ASP A 233 17.29 15.73 57.57
C ASP A 233 16.84 17.15 58.04
N ASN A 234 15.61 17.17 58.55
CA ASN A 234 15.15 17.71 59.83
C ASN A 234 15.29 19.21 60.22
N PHE A 235 14.09 19.74 60.54
CA PHE A 235 13.69 20.50 61.74
C PHE A 235 13.82 22.03 61.84
N ALA A 236 12.69 22.60 62.31
CA ALA A 236 12.46 23.90 62.94
C ALA A 236 12.75 25.15 62.09
N GLU A 237 11.91 26.18 62.06
CA GLU A 237 10.89 26.70 62.98
C GLU A 237 9.88 27.54 62.16
#